data_AF-A0AAV7TBU6-F1
#
_entry.id   AF-A0AAV7TBU6-F1
#
_cell.length_a   1.000
_cell.length_b   1.000
_cell.length_c   1.000
_cell.angle_alpha   90.00
_cell.angle_beta   90.00
_cell.angle_gamma   90.00
#
_symmetry.space_group_name_H-M   'P 1'
#
loop_
_entity.id
_entity.type
_entity.pdbx_description
1 polymer ?
#
loop_
_entity_poly.entity_id
_entity_poly.type
_entity_poly.pdbx_seq_one_letter_code
_entity_poly.pdbx_strand_id
1 'polypeptide(L)'
;MSPPDCIYLRNKVPRLRPIDSTRIPSAVKSRKCDAFRDTYTNVKERTSLDTRYHGGGLMELDSRKRLFRSAKMSLTFPTQPTNEIVALIRQQVFSGSEAKNISKNDLFPNAKPDVLQKIYMKLLQIIYGYRQEHFYMGPVDIDIPYFNIYEGFLPIGNLLSYMEQFMPKCRVYDFQLSDLINSKGKRTGYCLSGVLNFLVFRNARREVFLQWSSSYRSALENLQQVQKSNEEIQMKIKKLSTVPPEQQAEFNMLNSEMNELKQTLHQKYRAEDAALQEKFAQKKTEYAAHAKRLSELKLAMASMREEHERMRAQIVESPEARKNKTENMKATVRKLKGERQETNEKWEYYRERIAVGSMWQTEIQSFLKKFQALEANMEKKAKVLTDITNTDEQVTAGNMELKNLANEETMAKRNLNLKKEKLVKLDIKIRKKHEDGDIHKQSVIEACNRIREKREAANGILFQKEKEIQQTRLRTKRLIEHSEEQKAEVQAIIAGFQSGLEKYHASLIRAKEEGVASQSKKIDDLKRKRDKRC
;
A
#
# COMPACT_ATOMS: atom_id res chain seq x y z
N MET A 1 -21.78 -71.59 5.30
CA MET A 1 -22.45 -71.87 4.01
C MET A 1 -22.25 -70.65 3.13
N SER A 2 -21.95 -70.86 1.85
CA SER A 2 -21.49 -69.80 0.93
C SER A 2 -22.59 -68.82 0.52
N PRO A 3 -22.27 -67.55 0.22
CA PRO A 3 -23.16 -66.64 -0.51
C PRO A 3 -23.06 -66.87 -2.04
N PRO A 4 -24.15 -66.74 -2.81
CA PRO A 4 -24.10 -66.86 -4.26
C PRO A 4 -23.87 -65.52 -4.98
N ASP A 5 -22.79 -65.50 -5.76
CA ASP A 5 -22.64 -65.00 -7.14
C ASP A 5 -23.11 -63.59 -7.56
N CYS A 6 -22.10 -62.81 -7.96
CA CYS A 6 -22.24 -61.58 -8.73
C CYS A 6 -22.63 -61.86 -10.20
N ILE A 7 -23.64 -61.16 -10.72
CA ILE A 7 -23.93 -61.12 -12.16
C ILE A 7 -23.13 -59.98 -12.81
N TYR A 8 -22.18 -60.35 -13.67
CA TYR A 8 -21.51 -59.41 -14.57
C TYR A 8 -22.44 -59.00 -15.73
N LEU A 9 -22.69 -57.71 -15.89
CA LEU A 9 -23.22 -57.16 -17.14
C LEU A 9 -22.27 -56.11 -17.72
N ARG A 10 -21.52 -56.54 -18.75
CA ARG A 10 -20.87 -55.65 -19.71
C ARG A 10 -21.90 -54.70 -20.30
N ASN A 11 -21.66 -53.39 -20.27
CA ASN A 11 -22.33 -52.47 -21.16
C ASN A 11 -21.35 -51.72 -22.08
N LYS A 12 -21.82 -51.48 -23.30
CA LYS A 12 -21.00 -51.15 -24.47
C LYS A 12 -20.56 -49.70 -24.46
N VAL A 13 -19.29 -49.46 -24.82
CA VAL A 13 -18.78 -48.13 -25.19
C VAL A 13 -19.25 -47.78 -26.61
N PRO A 14 -19.93 -46.64 -26.83
CA PRO A 14 -20.05 -46.03 -28.15
C PRO A 14 -18.81 -45.15 -28.39
N ARG A 15 -18.05 -45.42 -29.47
CA ARG A 15 -17.02 -44.50 -29.95
C ARG A 15 -17.71 -43.28 -30.60
N LEU A 16 -17.35 -42.07 -30.16
CA LEU A 16 -17.56 -40.85 -30.95
C LEU A 16 -16.22 -40.28 -31.40
N ARG A 17 -16.24 -39.60 -32.55
CA ARG A 17 -15.06 -39.28 -33.36
C ARG A 17 -14.31 -38.04 -32.85
N PRO A 18 -12.97 -37.98 -33.01
CA PRO A 18 -12.23 -36.72 -32.92
C PRO A 18 -12.46 -35.91 -34.20
N ILE A 19 -12.80 -34.62 -34.08
CA ILE A 19 -12.79 -33.67 -35.20
C ILE A 19 -12.14 -32.35 -34.75
N ASP A 20 -10.99 -32.10 -35.37
CA ASP A 20 -10.34 -30.84 -35.73
C ASP A 20 -10.37 -29.62 -34.79
N SER A 21 -9.24 -29.46 -34.12
CA SER A 21 -8.59 -28.15 -34.03
C SER A 21 -8.11 -27.68 -35.41
N THR A 22 -8.78 -26.71 -36.05
CA THR A 22 -8.15 -25.57 -36.78
C THR A 22 -9.17 -24.70 -37.52
N ARG A 23 -9.23 -23.41 -37.15
CA ARG A 23 -9.31 -22.17 -37.99
C ARG A 23 -9.97 -21.03 -37.17
N ILE A 24 -9.19 -20.04 -36.72
CA ILE A 24 -9.12 -18.65 -37.26
C ILE A 24 -10.26 -17.74 -36.72
N PRO A 25 -10.08 -16.42 -36.42
CA PRO A 25 -8.94 -15.54 -36.72
C PRO A 25 -8.26 -14.84 -35.52
N SER A 26 -7.04 -14.38 -35.78
CA SER A 26 -6.31 -13.37 -35.00
C SER A 26 -6.68 -11.95 -35.44
N ALA A 27 -7.38 -11.17 -34.61
CA ALA A 27 -7.52 -9.71 -34.82
C ALA A 27 -8.01 -8.91 -33.60
N VAL A 28 -7.14 -8.62 -32.62
CA VAL A 28 -6.95 -7.26 -32.03
C VAL A 28 -5.55 -7.20 -31.44
N LYS A 29 -4.58 -6.62 -32.16
CA LYS A 29 -3.27 -6.30 -31.58
C LYS A 29 -3.41 -5.10 -30.64
N SER A 30 -3.30 -5.33 -29.33
CA SER A 30 -3.17 -4.27 -28.32
C SER A 30 -1.83 -3.52 -28.47
N ARG A 31 -1.76 -2.61 -29.44
CA ARG A 31 -0.69 -1.59 -29.53
C ARG A 31 -0.97 -0.50 -28.50
N LYS A 32 -0.70 -0.75 -27.21
CA LYS A 32 -0.73 0.32 -26.18
C LYS A 32 0.17 0.14 -24.95
N CYS A 33 1.02 -0.90 -24.88
CA CYS A 33 1.86 -1.16 -23.68
C CYS A 33 3.37 -0.94 -23.86
N ASP A 34 3.91 -0.82 -25.08
CA ASP A 34 5.37 -0.76 -25.30
C ASP A 34 5.96 0.66 -25.32
N ALA A 35 5.14 1.71 -25.29
CA ALA A 35 5.61 3.11 -25.29
C ALA A 35 6.10 3.62 -23.91
N PHE A 36 6.05 2.79 -22.86
CA PHE A 36 6.26 3.22 -21.46
C PHE A 36 7.60 2.79 -20.84
N ARG A 37 8.54 2.24 -21.62
CA ARG A 37 9.83 1.74 -21.11
C ARG A 37 11.04 2.65 -21.39
N ASP A 38 10.98 3.52 -22.40
CA ASP A 38 12.19 4.17 -22.94
C ASP A 38 12.43 5.62 -22.47
N THR A 39 11.62 6.15 -21.54
CA THR A 39 11.77 7.52 -21.01
C THR A 39 12.26 7.58 -19.55
N TYR A 40 12.54 6.45 -18.90
CA TYR A 40 12.90 6.39 -17.47
C TYR A 40 14.32 5.88 -17.14
N THR A 41 15.23 5.87 -18.11
CA THR A 41 16.62 5.38 -17.97
C THR A 41 17.70 6.45 -18.05
N ASN A 42 17.35 7.75 -18.07
CA ASN A 42 18.33 8.85 -18.25
C ASN A 42 18.22 10.02 -17.25
N VAL A 43 17.84 9.75 -15.99
CA VAL A 43 17.96 10.73 -14.87
C VAL A 43 18.42 10.03 -13.59
N LYS A 44 19.55 9.33 -13.63
CA LYS A 44 20.15 8.68 -12.44
C LYS A 44 21.67 8.88 -12.30
N GLU A 45 22.11 10.10 -12.60
CA GLU A 45 23.37 10.65 -12.10
C GLU A 45 23.11 12.04 -11.51
N ARG A 46 23.82 12.36 -10.42
CA ARG A 46 23.71 13.59 -9.60
C ARG A 46 22.44 13.73 -8.73
N THR A 47 22.42 13.02 -7.60
CA THR A 47 22.21 13.61 -6.25
C THR A 47 22.47 12.55 -5.16
N SER A 48 23.63 12.63 -4.50
CA SER A 48 23.94 11.89 -3.27
C SER A 48 24.92 12.74 -2.43
N LEU A 49 24.35 13.61 -1.59
CA LEU A 49 24.93 14.49 -0.56
C LEU A 49 23.69 15.26 -0.03
N ASP A 50 23.22 15.16 1.21
CA ASP A 50 23.93 15.03 2.48
C ASP A 50 23.00 14.49 3.58
N THR A 51 23.57 13.87 4.62
CA THR A 51 22.97 13.87 5.97
C THR A 51 24.02 14.12 7.04
N ARG A 52 23.99 15.35 7.59
CA ARG A 52 24.54 15.81 8.87
C ARG A 52 26.08 15.79 9.04
N TYR A 53 26.66 16.95 9.34
CA TYR A 53 27.17 17.25 10.70
C TYR A 53 27.30 18.77 10.93
N HIS A 54 27.49 19.17 12.20
CA HIS A 54 27.54 20.57 12.65
C HIS A 54 28.88 21.28 12.38
N GLY A 55 28.86 22.62 12.44
CA GLY A 55 30.01 23.44 12.84
C GLY A 55 31.06 23.76 11.77
N GLY A 56 30.81 24.79 10.94
CA GLY A 56 31.80 25.27 9.96
C GLY A 56 31.33 26.42 9.05
N GLY A 57 30.29 27.14 9.44
CA GLY A 57 29.62 28.10 8.55
C GLY A 57 30.32 29.45 8.46
N LEU A 58 31.18 29.64 7.45
CA LEU A 58 31.36 30.93 6.74
C LEU A 58 32.27 30.84 5.50
N MET A 59 33.39 30.11 5.54
CA MET A 59 34.36 30.08 4.41
C MET A 59 34.01 29.12 3.26
N GLU A 60 33.33 28.00 3.53
CA GLU A 60 33.07 26.98 2.50
C GLU A 60 31.93 27.36 1.54
N LEU A 61 30.95 28.13 2.04
CA LEU A 61 29.85 28.70 1.24
C LEU A 61 30.34 29.62 0.13
N ASP A 62 31.40 30.40 0.37
CA ASP A 62 31.93 31.34 -0.62
C ASP A 62 32.74 30.63 -1.71
N SER A 63 33.41 29.52 -1.39
CA SER A 63 34.11 28.69 -2.37
C SER A 63 33.14 27.98 -3.33
N ARG A 64 32.02 27.44 -2.83
CA ARG A 64 30.94 26.89 -3.68
C ARG A 64 30.28 27.97 -4.56
N LYS A 65 30.08 29.19 -4.05
CA LYS A 65 29.53 30.32 -4.81
C LYS A 65 30.44 30.77 -5.96
N ARG A 66 31.77 30.71 -5.81
CA ARG A 66 32.72 31.06 -6.89
C ARG A 66 32.77 30.03 -8.02
N LEU A 67 32.72 28.73 -7.72
CA LEU A 67 32.74 27.67 -8.75
C LEU A 67 31.53 27.72 -9.70
N PHE A 68 30.34 28.09 -9.21
CA PHE A 68 29.16 28.25 -10.07
C PHE A 68 29.16 29.52 -10.93
N ARG A 69 29.89 30.58 -10.55
CA ARG A 69 29.98 31.83 -11.33
C ARG A 69 30.79 31.69 -12.63
N SER A 70 31.62 30.66 -12.77
CA SER A 70 32.49 30.46 -13.94
C SER A 70 31.85 29.61 -15.05
N ALA A 71 30.73 28.95 -14.79
CA ALA A 71 30.02 28.19 -15.80
C ALA A 71 29.20 29.15 -16.70
N LYS A 72 29.66 29.32 -17.95
CA LYS A 72 28.94 30.02 -19.02
C LYS A 72 27.51 29.45 -19.10
N MET A 73 26.50 30.25 -18.73
CA MET A 73 25.15 29.76 -18.43
C MET A 73 24.52 28.98 -19.59
N SER A 74 24.55 27.65 -19.52
CA SER A 74 23.57 26.83 -20.22
C SER A 74 22.23 27.07 -19.53
N LEU A 75 21.35 27.82 -20.20
CA LEU A 75 20.04 28.18 -19.67
C LEU A 75 19.21 26.90 -19.45
N THR A 76 19.14 26.44 -18.20
CA THR A 76 18.43 25.21 -17.79
C THR A 76 16.91 25.28 -18.04
N PHE A 77 16.40 26.47 -18.35
CA PHE A 77 15.02 26.76 -18.72
C PHE A 77 14.99 27.95 -19.70
N PRO A 78 13.98 28.04 -20.58
CA PRO A 78 13.86 29.15 -21.52
C PRO A 78 13.57 30.47 -20.79
N THR A 79 14.37 31.50 -21.07
CA THR A 79 14.07 32.87 -20.61
C THR A 79 12.90 33.41 -21.41
N GLN A 80 11.82 33.79 -20.73
CA GLN A 80 10.58 34.23 -21.35
C GLN A 80 10.69 35.71 -21.78
N PRO A 81 10.09 36.11 -22.92
CA PRO A 81 9.93 37.51 -23.29
C PRO A 81 9.20 38.31 -22.19
N THR A 82 9.60 39.56 -21.99
CA THR A 82 9.05 40.44 -20.94
C THR A 82 7.51 40.53 -20.96
N ASN A 83 6.89 40.56 -22.15
CA ASN A 83 5.44 40.65 -22.26
C ASN A 83 4.75 39.35 -21.79
N GLU A 84 5.36 38.19 -22.06
CA GLU A 84 4.85 36.88 -21.64
C GLU A 84 5.02 36.68 -20.13
N ILE A 85 6.12 37.15 -19.53
CA ILE A 85 6.30 37.15 -18.07
C ILE A 85 5.15 37.88 -17.38
N VAL A 86 4.77 39.08 -17.86
CA VAL A 86 3.64 39.83 -17.31
C VAL A 86 2.33 39.07 -17.50
N ALA A 87 2.06 38.53 -18.70
CA ALA A 87 0.84 37.76 -18.97
C ALA A 87 0.70 36.52 -18.06
N LEU A 88 1.77 35.74 -17.90
CA LEU A 88 1.79 34.54 -17.07
C LEU A 88 1.67 34.87 -15.57
N ILE A 89 2.26 35.96 -15.09
CA ILE A 89 2.07 36.43 -13.70
C ILE A 89 0.61 36.82 -13.45
N ARG A 90 -0.01 37.55 -14.40
CA ARG A 90 -1.43 37.92 -14.33
C ARG A 90 -2.38 36.71 -14.34
N GLN A 91 -1.99 35.63 -15.03
CA GLN A 91 -2.81 34.42 -15.16
C GLN A 91 -2.61 33.42 -14.00
N GLN A 92 -1.38 33.27 -13.50
CA GLN A 92 -1.00 32.16 -12.59
C GLN A 92 -0.65 32.59 -11.17
N VAL A 93 -0.41 33.88 -10.90
CA VAL A 93 0.06 34.38 -9.59
C VAL A 93 -0.96 35.32 -8.93
N PHE A 94 -1.71 36.08 -9.72
CA PHE A 94 -2.73 37.01 -9.23
C PHE A 94 -4.12 36.69 -9.79
N SER A 95 -5.14 37.28 -9.17
CA SER A 95 -6.54 37.17 -9.58
C SER A 95 -7.23 38.53 -9.46
N GLY A 96 -8.32 38.70 -10.21
CA GLY A 96 -9.17 39.91 -10.15
C GLY A 96 -8.43 41.22 -10.47
N SER A 97 -8.59 42.22 -9.60
CA SER A 97 -8.00 43.55 -9.76
C SER A 97 -6.47 43.57 -9.61
N GLU A 98 -5.89 42.70 -8.77
CA GLU A 98 -4.44 42.65 -8.58
C GLU A 98 -3.70 42.33 -9.90
N ALA A 99 -4.26 41.45 -10.72
CA ALA A 99 -3.72 41.10 -12.03
C ALA A 99 -3.80 42.27 -13.02
N LYS A 100 -4.88 43.06 -13.00
CA LYS A 100 -5.03 44.21 -13.92
C LYS A 100 -4.00 45.31 -13.63
N ASN A 101 -3.66 45.51 -12.36
CA ASN A 101 -2.79 46.60 -11.90
C ASN A 101 -1.30 46.37 -12.17
N ILE A 102 -0.86 45.13 -12.39
CA ILE A 102 0.54 44.81 -12.69
C ILE A 102 0.84 45.11 -14.15
N SER A 103 1.74 46.05 -14.43
CA SER A 103 2.19 46.43 -15.77
C SER A 103 3.63 45.98 -16.05
N LYS A 104 4.06 46.13 -17.30
CA LYS A 104 5.46 45.92 -17.71
C LYS A 104 6.44 46.85 -16.99
N ASN A 105 6.01 48.09 -16.72
CA ASN A 105 6.83 49.15 -16.13
C ASN A 105 7.07 48.93 -14.63
N ASP A 106 6.34 48.00 -13.99
CA ASP A 106 6.56 47.64 -12.58
C ASP A 106 7.67 46.60 -12.40
N LEU A 107 8.09 45.95 -13.49
CA LEU A 107 9.09 44.86 -13.48
C LEU A 107 10.33 45.14 -14.34
N PHE A 108 10.22 46.03 -15.34
CA PHE A 108 11.29 46.33 -16.31
C PHE A 108 11.28 47.82 -16.67
N PRO A 109 12.45 48.46 -16.91
CA PRO A 109 13.80 47.89 -16.87
C PRO A 109 14.38 47.69 -15.46
N ASN A 110 13.77 48.30 -14.44
CA ASN A 110 14.08 48.09 -13.02
C ASN A 110 12.77 47.68 -12.33
N ALA A 111 12.82 46.64 -11.49
CA ALA A 111 11.61 46.16 -10.82
C ALA A 111 11.30 47.01 -9.58
N LYS A 112 10.03 47.37 -9.38
CA LYS A 112 9.56 48.00 -8.14
C LYS A 112 9.64 46.98 -7.00
N PRO A 113 10.36 47.25 -5.89
CA PRO A 113 10.60 46.27 -4.84
C PRO A 113 9.31 45.69 -4.26
N ASP A 114 8.33 46.54 -3.94
CA ASP A 114 7.06 46.13 -3.32
C ASP A 114 6.25 45.19 -4.23
N VAL A 115 6.24 45.48 -5.53
CA VAL A 115 5.54 44.64 -6.53
C VAL A 115 6.23 43.29 -6.68
N LEU A 116 7.56 43.28 -6.71
CA LEU A 116 8.36 42.06 -6.84
C LEU A 116 8.29 41.19 -5.58
N GLN A 117 8.34 41.79 -4.40
CA GLN A 117 8.14 41.11 -3.12
C GLN A 117 6.73 40.51 -3.05
N LYS A 118 5.70 41.28 -3.43
CA LYS A 118 4.31 40.80 -3.49
C LYS A 118 4.14 39.62 -4.46
N ILE A 119 4.79 39.64 -5.63
CA ILE A 119 4.86 38.50 -6.56
C ILE A 119 5.42 37.26 -5.86
N TYR A 120 6.59 37.38 -5.23
CA TYR A 120 7.27 36.25 -4.59
C TYR A 120 6.53 35.72 -3.35
N MET A 121 5.92 36.59 -2.54
CA MET A 121 5.02 36.17 -1.46
C MET A 121 3.87 35.33 -2.04
N LYS A 122 3.10 35.86 -3.00
CA LYS A 122 1.95 35.17 -3.63
C LYS A 122 2.34 33.82 -4.25
N LEU A 123 3.50 33.73 -4.88
CA LEU A 123 4.06 32.47 -5.39
C LEU A 123 4.23 31.42 -4.27
N LEU A 124 4.80 31.81 -3.14
CA LEU A 124 4.96 30.91 -1.99
C LEU A 124 3.61 30.55 -1.35
N GLN A 125 2.64 31.47 -1.29
CA GLN A 125 1.25 31.17 -0.86
C GLN A 125 0.63 30.09 -1.78
N ILE A 126 0.77 30.23 -3.10
CA ILE A 126 0.22 29.32 -4.12
C ILE A 126 0.91 27.95 -4.13
N ILE A 127 2.20 27.89 -3.80
CA ILE A 127 3.03 26.68 -3.91
C ILE A 127 3.04 25.87 -2.61
N TYR A 128 3.23 26.54 -1.46
CA TYR A 128 3.39 25.92 -0.14
C TYR A 128 2.22 26.15 0.81
N GLY A 129 1.25 27.00 0.47
CA GLY A 129 0.11 27.31 1.34
C GLY A 129 0.43 28.28 2.48
N TYR A 130 1.55 29.01 2.42
CA TYR A 130 1.89 30.01 3.43
C TYR A 130 0.79 31.08 3.54
N ARG A 131 0.28 31.30 4.75
CA ARG A 131 -0.55 32.46 5.09
C ARG A 131 0.30 33.72 5.23
N GLN A 132 -0.29 34.91 5.10
CA GLN A 132 0.43 36.19 5.18
C GLN A 132 1.25 36.34 6.46
N GLU A 133 0.72 35.88 7.60
CA GLU A 133 1.41 35.89 8.90
C GLU A 133 2.80 35.23 8.90
N HIS A 134 3.06 34.19 8.09
CA HIS A 134 4.33 33.45 8.09
C HIS A 134 5.50 34.36 7.68
N PHE A 135 5.24 35.42 6.92
CA PHE A 135 6.25 36.40 6.55
C PHE A 135 6.56 37.36 7.71
N TYR A 136 5.64 37.57 8.66
CA TYR A 136 5.79 38.51 9.77
C TYR A 136 6.11 37.84 11.12
N MET A 137 6.10 36.51 11.20
CA MET A 137 6.49 35.78 12.41
C MET A 137 8.02 35.81 12.59
N GLY A 138 8.48 36.15 13.80
CA GLY A 138 9.88 36.03 14.20
C GLY A 138 10.22 34.65 14.78
N PRO A 139 11.51 34.28 14.90
CA PRO A 139 11.95 33.10 15.65
C PRO A 139 11.60 33.25 17.13
N VAL A 140 10.91 32.26 17.71
CA VAL A 140 10.47 32.30 19.12
C VAL A 140 11.64 32.12 20.09
N ASP A 141 12.69 31.40 19.67
CA ASP A 141 13.85 31.06 20.48
C ASP A 141 14.91 32.19 20.58
N ILE A 142 14.63 33.38 20.03
CA ILE A 142 15.53 34.53 20.07
C ILE A 142 14.83 35.67 20.81
N ASP A 143 15.30 35.99 22.01
CA ASP A 143 14.89 37.20 22.73
C ASP A 143 15.51 38.42 22.02
N ILE A 144 14.73 39.03 21.11
CA ILE A 144 15.14 40.20 20.33
C ILE A 144 14.71 41.46 21.11
N PRO A 145 15.64 42.20 21.75
CA PRO A 145 15.30 43.45 22.38
C PRO A 145 14.77 44.44 21.32
N TYR A 146 13.63 45.08 21.63
CA TYR A 146 12.93 46.02 20.75
C TYR A 146 12.45 45.41 19.42
N PHE A 147 11.73 44.27 19.49
CA PHE A 147 11.09 43.58 18.35
C PHE A 147 10.35 44.50 17.37
N ASN A 148 9.69 45.56 17.86
CA ASN A 148 8.99 46.58 17.07
C ASN A 148 9.88 47.34 16.07
N ILE A 149 11.20 47.41 16.30
CA ILE A 149 12.15 48.02 15.35
C ILE A 149 12.43 47.07 14.17
N TYR A 150 12.32 45.76 14.39
CA TYR A 150 12.62 44.72 13.40
C TYR A 150 11.38 44.28 12.59
N GLU A 151 10.18 44.63 13.03
CA GLU A 151 8.89 44.25 12.42
C GLU A 151 8.84 44.51 10.89
N GLY A 152 9.36 45.66 10.44
CA GLY A 152 9.44 46.01 9.02
C GLY A 152 10.46 45.18 8.21
N PHE A 153 11.45 44.56 8.85
CA PHE A 153 12.43 43.71 8.19
C PHE A 153 12.00 42.24 8.11
N LEU A 154 11.23 41.74 9.09
CA LEU A 154 10.72 40.36 9.13
C LEU A 154 10.13 39.87 7.78
N PRO A 155 9.20 40.58 7.11
CA PRO A 155 8.66 40.14 5.82
C PRO A 155 9.72 39.98 4.74
N ILE A 156 10.76 40.82 4.73
CA ILE A 156 11.85 40.75 3.73
C ILE A 156 12.81 39.60 4.07
N GLY A 157 13.19 39.45 5.33
CA GLY A 157 14.09 38.38 5.80
C GLY A 157 13.48 36.99 5.63
N ASN A 158 12.23 36.81 6.06
CA ASN A 158 11.49 35.56 5.89
C ASN A 158 11.23 35.26 4.41
N LEU A 159 10.85 36.26 3.61
CA LEU A 159 10.70 36.09 2.15
C LEU A 159 12.02 35.65 1.51
N LEU A 160 13.16 36.24 1.88
CA LEU A 160 14.46 35.79 1.39
C LEU A 160 14.72 34.33 1.75
N SER A 161 14.56 33.95 3.02
CA SER A 161 14.80 32.58 3.49
C SER A 161 13.94 31.54 2.76
N TYR A 162 12.65 31.83 2.56
CA TYR A 162 11.75 30.97 1.80
C TYR A 162 12.07 30.92 0.30
N MET A 163 12.50 32.05 -0.28
CA MET A 163 12.89 32.12 -1.69
C MET A 163 14.23 31.42 -1.94
N GLU A 164 15.22 31.50 -1.05
CA GLU A 164 16.47 30.74 -1.15
C GLU A 164 16.23 29.22 -1.12
N GLN A 165 15.21 28.74 -0.40
CA GLN A 165 14.78 27.33 -0.41
C GLN A 165 13.96 26.95 -1.66
N PHE A 166 13.25 27.89 -2.26
CA PHE A 166 12.36 27.65 -3.41
C PHE A 166 13.07 27.77 -4.76
N MET A 167 13.91 28.79 -4.95
CA MET A 167 14.57 29.12 -6.22
C MET A 167 15.44 27.99 -6.80
N PRO A 168 16.16 27.17 -6.01
CA PRO A 168 16.86 25.99 -6.52
C PRO A 168 15.93 24.97 -7.20
N LYS A 169 14.66 24.86 -6.77
CA LYS A 169 13.64 24.01 -7.41
C LYS A 169 13.20 24.58 -8.77
N CYS A 170 13.29 25.89 -8.92
CA CYS A 170 13.13 26.64 -10.17
C CYS A 170 14.43 26.74 -10.99
N ARG A 171 15.50 26.01 -10.60
CA ARG A 171 16.84 26.01 -11.21
C ARG A 171 17.59 27.35 -11.14
N VAL A 172 17.22 28.23 -10.22
CA VAL A 172 17.95 29.47 -9.92
C VAL A 172 18.69 29.29 -8.59
N TYR A 173 20.01 29.11 -8.66
CA TYR A 173 20.84 28.73 -7.51
C TYR A 173 21.57 29.90 -6.84
N ASP A 174 21.53 31.08 -7.45
CA ASP A 174 22.30 32.27 -7.08
C ASP A 174 21.38 33.42 -6.61
N PHE A 175 20.19 33.11 -6.09
CA PHE A 175 19.25 34.12 -5.58
C PHE A 175 19.84 34.87 -4.39
N GLN A 176 19.66 36.20 -4.34
CA GLN A 176 20.24 37.06 -3.31
C GLN A 176 19.25 38.13 -2.84
N LEU A 177 19.52 38.78 -1.69
CA LEU A 177 18.71 39.92 -1.18
C LEU A 177 18.55 41.06 -2.21
N SER A 178 19.54 41.29 -3.07
CA SER A 178 19.45 42.26 -4.17
C SER A 178 18.36 41.91 -5.18
N ASP A 179 18.01 40.64 -5.34
CA ASP A 179 16.91 40.20 -6.22
C ASP A 179 15.51 40.53 -5.64
N LEU A 180 15.43 40.93 -4.36
CA LEU A 180 14.20 41.39 -3.69
C LEU A 180 14.12 42.91 -3.53
N ILE A 181 15.26 43.56 -3.22
CA ILE A 181 15.29 45.00 -2.88
C ILE A 181 15.70 45.89 -4.08
N ASN A 182 16.54 45.41 -5.00
CA ASN A 182 17.05 46.22 -6.12
C ASN A 182 17.38 45.35 -7.35
N SER A 183 16.35 44.70 -7.89
CA SER A 183 16.50 43.75 -8.99
C SER A 183 16.57 44.47 -10.34
N LYS A 184 17.65 44.23 -11.10
CA LYS A 184 17.82 44.72 -12.47
C LYS A 184 16.97 43.88 -13.42
N GLY A 185 16.25 44.49 -14.37
CA GLY A 185 15.25 43.79 -15.20
C GLY A 185 15.74 42.53 -15.92
N LYS A 186 16.99 42.47 -16.41
CA LYS A 186 17.56 41.22 -16.98
C LYS A 186 17.58 40.07 -15.96
N ARG A 187 17.92 40.38 -14.71
CA ARG A 187 17.97 39.44 -13.58
C ARG A 187 16.57 39.09 -13.10
N THR A 188 15.67 40.07 -12.95
CA THR A 188 14.25 39.86 -12.63
C THR A 188 13.60 38.93 -13.65
N GLY A 189 13.82 39.18 -14.95
CA GLY A 189 13.30 38.35 -16.04
C GLY A 189 13.80 36.90 -15.99
N TYR A 190 15.09 36.68 -15.70
CA TYR A 190 15.65 35.35 -15.51
C TYR A 190 15.01 34.61 -14.31
N CYS A 191 14.96 35.26 -13.14
CA CYS A 191 14.37 34.68 -11.94
C CYS A 191 12.89 34.31 -12.13
N LEU A 192 12.09 35.23 -12.68
CA LEU A 192 10.67 35.00 -12.96
C LEU A 192 10.46 33.93 -14.02
N SER A 193 11.31 33.85 -15.07
CA SER A 193 11.23 32.78 -16.08
C SER A 193 11.41 31.39 -15.48
N GLY A 194 12.36 31.22 -14.54
CA GLY A 194 12.58 29.95 -13.85
C GLY A 194 11.37 29.54 -13.01
N VAL A 195 10.77 30.49 -12.28
CA VAL A 195 9.58 30.26 -11.47
C VAL A 195 8.34 29.96 -12.32
N LEU A 196 8.11 30.70 -13.41
CA LEU A 196 6.98 30.47 -14.31
C LEU A 196 7.08 29.11 -15.01
N ASN A 197 8.28 28.70 -15.43
CA ASN A 197 8.51 27.35 -15.95
C ASN A 197 8.19 26.26 -14.91
N PHE A 198 8.58 26.48 -13.64
CA PHE A 198 8.19 25.58 -12.54
C PHE A 198 6.67 25.54 -12.32
N LEU A 199 5.96 26.68 -12.40
CA LEU A 199 4.50 26.72 -12.27
C LEU A 199 3.80 25.96 -13.41
N VAL A 200 4.22 26.15 -14.66
CA VAL A 200 3.68 25.41 -15.82
C VAL A 200 3.87 23.91 -15.63
N PHE A 201 5.08 23.48 -15.26
CA PHE A 201 5.36 22.07 -14.94
C PHE A 201 4.50 21.55 -13.78
N ARG A 202 4.39 22.32 -12.68
CA ARG A 202 3.56 21.97 -11.52
C ARG A 202 2.10 21.80 -11.91
N ASN A 203 1.54 22.71 -12.71
CA ASN A 203 0.15 22.66 -13.13
C ASN A 203 -0.14 21.43 -13.99
N ALA A 204 0.73 21.11 -14.96
CA ALA A 204 0.63 19.88 -15.76
C ALA A 204 0.74 18.60 -14.91
N ARG A 205 1.54 18.59 -13.84
CA ARG A 205 1.62 17.46 -12.89
C ARG A 205 0.47 17.43 -11.88
N ARG A 206 -0.12 18.58 -11.55
CA ARG A 206 -1.23 18.72 -10.60
C ARG A 206 -2.48 18.01 -11.12
N GLU A 207 -2.78 18.10 -12.41
CA GLU A 207 -3.93 17.39 -13.00
C GLU A 207 -3.84 15.88 -12.77
N VAL A 208 -2.70 15.27 -13.12
CA VAL A 208 -2.44 13.85 -12.87
C VAL A 208 -2.55 13.51 -11.37
N PHE A 209 -1.95 14.33 -10.50
CA PHE A 209 -2.05 14.14 -9.05
C PHE A 209 -3.50 14.21 -8.53
N LEU A 210 -4.32 15.13 -9.04
CA LEU A 210 -5.73 15.27 -8.66
C LEU A 210 -6.57 14.08 -9.12
N GLN A 211 -6.32 13.54 -10.31
CA GLN A 211 -6.95 12.30 -10.78
C GLN A 211 -6.64 11.13 -9.82
N TRP A 212 -5.35 10.92 -9.49
CA TRP A 212 -4.93 9.91 -8.52
C TRP A 212 -5.54 10.11 -7.13
N SER A 213 -5.58 11.35 -6.64
CA SER A 213 -6.21 11.71 -5.36
C SER A 213 -7.72 11.41 -5.34
N SER A 214 -8.41 11.63 -6.46
CA SER A 214 -9.84 11.33 -6.59
C SER A 214 -10.10 9.82 -6.59
N SER A 215 -9.33 9.04 -7.36
CA SER A 215 -9.43 7.58 -7.38
C SER A 215 -9.13 6.97 -6.01
N TYR A 216 -8.12 7.48 -5.30
CA TYR A 216 -7.79 7.04 -3.95
C TYR A 216 -8.92 7.34 -2.95
N ARG A 217 -9.54 8.53 -3.03
CA ARG A 217 -10.67 8.89 -2.16
C ARG A 217 -11.87 7.97 -2.37
N SER A 218 -12.26 7.74 -3.64
CA SER A 218 -13.35 6.82 -3.97
C SER A 218 -13.06 5.38 -3.52
N ALA A 219 -11.81 4.91 -3.63
CA ALA A 219 -11.43 3.59 -3.12
C ALA A 219 -11.54 3.50 -1.57
N LEU A 220 -11.23 4.58 -0.85
CA LEU A 220 -11.37 4.66 0.60
C LEU A 220 -12.85 4.68 1.03
N GLU A 221 -13.69 5.44 0.33
CA GLU A 221 -15.16 5.48 0.53
C GLU A 221 -15.79 4.10 0.31
N ASN A 222 -15.42 3.41 -0.78
CA ASN A 222 -15.87 2.04 -1.06
C ASN A 222 -15.43 1.05 0.03
N LEU A 223 -14.19 1.17 0.53
CA LEU A 223 -13.69 0.31 1.62
C LEU A 223 -14.49 0.52 2.91
N GLN A 224 -14.81 1.76 3.27
CA GLN A 224 -15.66 2.08 4.43
C GLN A 224 -17.08 1.53 4.26
N GLN A 225 -17.67 1.62 3.07
CA GLN A 225 -18.99 1.06 2.78
C GLN A 225 -19.01 -0.46 2.90
N VAL A 226 -18.01 -1.15 2.33
CA VAL A 226 -17.89 -2.62 2.43
C VAL A 226 -17.66 -3.06 3.87
N GLN A 227 -16.83 -2.33 4.63
CA GLN A 227 -16.60 -2.63 6.05
C GLN A 227 -17.91 -2.52 6.85
N LYS A 228 -18.67 -1.43 6.70
CA LYS A 228 -19.96 -1.26 7.36
C LYS A 228 -20.95 -2.36 6.99
N SER A 229 -21.05 -2.71 5.70
CA SER A 229 -21.91 -3.81 5.25
C SER A 229 -21.49 -5.16 5.84
N ASN A 230 -20.19 -5.40 6.03
CA ASN A 230 -19.69 -6.62 6.64
C ASN A 230 -20.03 -6.69 8.14
N GLU A 231 -19.91 -5.58 8.87
CA GLU A 231 -20.33 -5.45 10.27
C GLU A 231 -21.85 -5.72 10.42
N GLU A 232 -22.68 -5.17 9.53
CA GLU A 232 -24.13 -5.44 9.48
C GLU A 232 -24.45 -6.93 9.21
N ILE A 233 -23.73 -7.57 8.28
CA ILE A 233 -23.89 -8.99 7.98
C ILE A 233 -23.44 -9.85 9.17
N GLN A 234 -22.33 -9.53 9.84
CA GLN A 234 -21.90 -10.24 11.04
C GLN A 234 -22.90 -10.12 12.20
N MET A 235 -23.55 -8.97 12.37
CA MET A 235 -24.64 -8.82 13.35
C MET A 235 -25.86 -9.69 12.99
N LYS A 236 -26.23 -9.78 11.71
CA LYS A 236 -27.29 -10.69 11.24
C LYS A 236 -26.93 -12.16 11.47
N ILE A 237 -25.69 -12.56 11.17
CA ILE A 237 -25.19 -13.93 11.43
C ILE A 237 -25.31 -14.25 12.92
N LYS A 238 -24.79 -13.39 13.81
CA LYS A 238 -24.89 -13.59 15.27
C LYS A 238 -26.34 -13.73 15.75
N LYS A 239 -27.27 -12.93 15.20
CA LYS A 239 -28.70 -13.00 15.54
C LYS A 239 -29.37 -14.28 15.04
N LEU A 240 -28.94 -14.84 13.91
CA LEU A 240 -29.47 -16.09 13.36
C LEU A 240 -28.80 -17.35 13.96
N SER A 241 -27.54 -17.24 14.39
CA SER A 241 -26.81 -18.35 15.03
C SER A 241 -27.09 -18.49 16.52
N THR A 242 -27.84 -17.57 17.13
CA THR A 242 -28.28 -17.66 18.53
C THR A 242 -29.69 -18.23 18.57
N VAL A 243 -29.80 -19.51 18.95
CA VAL A 243 -31.10 -20.12 19.25
C VAL A 243 -31.68 -19.41 20.48
N PRO A 244 -32.91 -18.88 20.42
CA PRO A 244 -33.56 -18.26 21.57
C PRO A 244 -33.63 -19.23 22.76
N PRO A 245 -33.41 -18.77 24.00
CA PRO A 245 -33.44 -19.64 25.18
C PRO A 245 -34.80 -20.33 25.37
N GLU A 246 -35.89 -19.68 24.95
CA GLU A 246 -37.24 -20.26 24.91
C GLU A 246 -37.31 -21.48 23.98
N GLN A 247 -36.85 -21.35 22.72
CA GLN A 247 -36.83 -22.46 21.76
C GLN A 247 -35.90 -23.60 22.19
N GLN A 248 -34.77 -23.28 22.86
CA GLN A 248 -33.89 -24.29 23.43
C GLN A 248 -34.55 -25.01 24.62
N ALA A 249 -35.33 -24.31 25.45
CA ALA A 249 -36.08 -24.90 26.55
C ALA A 249 -37.21 -25.80 26.04
N GLU A 250 -37.99 -25.35 25.05
CA GLU A 250 -39.04 -26.14 24.37
C GLU A 250 -38.45 -27.42 23.75
N PHE A 251 -37.33 -27.32 23.02
CA PHE A 251 -36.65 -28.49 22.45
C PHE A 251 -36.20 -29.48 23.52
N ASN A 252 -35.65 -28.98 24.63
CA ASN A 252 -35.21 -29.82 25.75
C ASN A 252 -36.39 -30.52 26.44
N MET A 253 -37.51 -29.81 26.66
CA MET A 253 -38.75 -30.40 27.20
C MET A 253 -39.30 -31.49 26.29
N LEU A 254 -39.50 -31.19 25.01
CA LEU A 254 -40.03 -32.14 24.03
C LEU A 254 -39.13 -33.38 23.88
N ASN A 255 -37.81 -33.21 24.01
CA ASN A 255 -36.87 -34.33 24.02
C ASN A 255 -36.97 -35.17 25.32
N SER A 256 -37.28 -34.56 26.47
CA SER A 256 -37.60 -35.30 27.70
C SER A 256 -38.88 -36.13 27.54
N GLU A 257 -39.98 -35.51 27.11
CA GLU A 257 -41.28 -36.16 26.85
C GLU A 257 -41.15 -37.32 25.84
N MET A 258 -40.40 -37.11 24.75
CA MET A 258 -40.09 -38.14 23.75
C MET A 258 -39.35 -39.34 24.37
N ASN A 259 -38.44 -39.11 25.31
CA ASN A 259 -37.68 -40.19 25.96
C ASN A 259 -38.50 -40.92 27.04
N GLU A 260 -39.31 -40.20 27.82
CA GLU A 260 -40.28 -40.77 28.76
C GLU A 260 -41.34 -41.62 28.06
N LEU A 261 -41.84 -41.16 26.91
CA LEU A 261 -42.79 -41.91 26.07
C LEU A 261 -42.14 -43.19 25.51
N LYS A 262 -40.91 -43.12 25.00
CA LYS A 262 -40.14 -44.31 24.57
C LYS A 262 -39.94 -45.30 25.71
N GLN A 263 -39.57 -44.83 26.90
CA GLN A 263 -39.35 -45.68 28.07
C GLN A 263 -40.66 -46.37 28.49
N THR A 264 -41.77 -45.64 28.53
CA THR A 264 -43.10 -46.17 28.84
C THR A 264 -43.55 -47.19 27.79
N LEU A 265 -43.32 -46.92 26.50
CA LEU A 265 -43.61 -47.85 25.40
C LEU A 265 -42.80 -49.15 25.55
N HIS A 266 -41.50 -49.05 25.83
CA HIS A 266 -40.64 -50.22 26.08
C HIS A 266 -41.09 -51.02 27.31
N GLN A 267 -41.52 -50.37 28.40
CA GLN A 267 -42.06 -51.04 29.58
C GLN A 267 -43.35 -51.80 29.26
N LYS A 268 -44.29 -51.18 28.53
CA LYS A 268 -45.54 -51.82 28.09
C LYS A 268 -45.27 -53.05 27.21
N TYR A 269 -44.42 -52.94 26.20
CA TYR A 269 -44.06 -54.08 25.35
C TYR A 269 -43.44 -55.24 26.14
N ARG A 270 -42.55 -54.95 27.11
CA ARG A 270 -42.00 -56.01 27.99
C ARG A 270 -43.06 -56.68 28.86
N ALA A 271 -44.02 -55.93 29.38
CA ALA A 271 -45.11 -56.47 30.20
C ALA A 271 -46.08 -57.33 29.36
N GLU A 272 -46.41 -56.90 28.14
CA GLU A 272 -47.22 -57.69 27.20
C GLU A 272 -46.53 -58.99 26.77
N ASP A 273 -45.23 -58.94 26.45
CA ASP A 273 -44.46 -60.13 26.08
C ASP A 273 -44.37 -61.13 27.24
N ALA A 274 -44.11 -60.66 28.47
CA ALA A 274 -44.12 -61.51 29.66
C ALA A 274 -45.50 -62.17 29.89
N ALA A 275 -46.59 -61.41 29.77
CA ALA A 275 -47.95 -61.94 29.90
C ALA A 275 -48.31 -62.93 28.76
N LEU A 276 -47.76 -62.74 27.56
CA LEU A 276 -47.94 -63.66 26.44
C LEU A 276 -47.18 -64.97 26.66
N GLN A 277 -45.94 -64.91 27.17
CA GLN A 277 -45.15 -66.08 27.55
C GLN A 277 -45.84 -66.88 28.67
N GLU A 278 -46.44 -66.21 29.66
CA GLU A 278 -47.21 -66.88 30.71
C GLU A 278 -48.44 -67.62 30.13
N LYS A 279 -49.23 -66.96 29.28
CA LYS A 279 -50.36 -67.60 28.58
C LYS A 279 -49.93 -68.77 27.71
N PHE A 280 -48.77 -68.68 27.06
CA PHE A 280 -48.21 -69.78 26.28
C PHE A 280 -47.81 -70.97 27.16
N ALA A 281 -47.19 -70.70 28.32
CA ALA A 281 -46.87 -71.74 29.30
C ALA A 281 -48.13 -72.42 29.86
N GLN A 282 -49.18 -71.65 30.20
CA GLN A 282 -50.48 -72.17 30.64
C GLN A 282 -51.14 -73.04 29.54
N LYS A 283 -51.16 -72.59 28.27
CA LYS A 283 -51.70 -73.40 27.17
C LYS A 283 -50.91 -74.69 26.93
N LYS A 284 -49.59 -74.68 27.18
CA LYS A 284 -48.75 -75.87 27.09
C LYS A 284 -49.06 -76.90 28.18
N THR A 285 -49.37 -76.48 29.41
CA THR A 285 -49.77 -77.41 30.48
C THR A 285 -51.19 -77.95 30.28
N GLU A 286 -52.14 -77.11 29.85
CA GLU A 286 -53.48 -77.56 29.44
C GLU A 286 -53.41 -78.61 28.32
N TYR A 287 -52.61 -78.37 27.27
CA TYR A 287 -52.43 -79.31 26.16
C TYR A 287 -51.90 -80.66 26.64
N ALA A 288 -50.91 -80.67 27.54
CA ALA A 288 -50.39 -81.91 28.13
C ALA A 288 -51.46 -82.68 28.94
N ALA A 289 -52.31 -81.97 29.70
CA ALA A 289 -53.41 -82.57 30.44
C ALA A 289 -54.50 -83.15 29.51
N HIS A 290 -54.84 -82.43 28.43
CA HIS A 290 -55.78 -82.92 27.41
C HIS A 290 -55.23 -84.13 26.64
N ALA A 291 -53.94 -84.13 26.29
CA ALA A 291 -53.28 -85.28 25.65
C ALA A 291 -53.32 -86.53 26.54
N LYS A 292 -53.13 -86.38 27.86
CA LYS A 292 -53.29 -87.48 28.82
C LYS A 292 -54.72 -88.02 28.85
N ARG A 293 -55.74 -87.15 29.00
CA ARG A 293 -57.17 -87.54 28.96
C ARG A 293 -57.56 -88.22 27.65
N LEU A 294 -57.02 -87.78 26.52
CA LEU A 294 -57.28 -88.40 25.22
C LEU A 294 -56.73 -89.84 25.16
N SER A 295 -55.60 -90.12 25.82
CA SER A 295 -55.07 -91.47 25.96
C SER A 295 -55.97 -92.35 26.83
N GLU A 296 -56.45 -91.81 27.97
CA GLU A 296 -57.37 -92.50 28.88
C GLU A 296 -58.71 -92.84 28.19
N LEU A 297 -59.30 -91.89 27.45
CA LEU A 297 -60.56 -92.09 26.71
C LEU A 297 -60.45 -93.09 25.54
N LYS A 298 -59.29 -93.15 24.87
CA LYS A 298 -59.04 -94.17 23.83
C LYS A 298 -59.05 -95.58 24.41
N LEU A 299 -58.56 -95.76 25.64
CA LEU A 299 -58.60 -97.04 26.35
C LEU A 299 -60.05 -97.44 26.67
N ALA A 300 -60.86 -96.51 27.18
CA ALA A 300 -62.27 -96.75 27.50
C ALA A 300 -63.14 -97.06 26.26
N MET A 301 -62.90 -96.38 25.13
CA MET A 301 -63.62 -96.65 23.87
C MET A 301 -63.39 -98.06 23.32
N ALA A 302 -62.22 -98.66 23.58
CA ALA A 302 -61.96 -100.04 23.16
C ALA A 302 -62.88 -101.03 23.90
N SER A 303 -63.03 -100.86 25.22
CA SER A 303 -63.90 -101.68 26.07
C SER A 303 -65.40 -101.53 25.72
N MET A 304 -65.88 -100.30 25.52
CA MET A 304 -67.30 -100.07 25.18
C MET A 304 -67.70 -100.63 23.81
N ARG A 305 -66.76 -100.78 22.86
CA ARG A 305 -67.04 -101.41 21.55
C ARG A 305 -67.31 -102.91 21.68
N GLU A 306 -66.66 -103.57 22.63
CA GLU A 306 -66.87 -104.98 22.97
C GLU A 306 -68.30 -105.23 23.48
N GLU A 307 -68.84 -104.31 24.28
CA GLU A 307 -70.24 -104.37 24.74
C GLU A 307 -71.26 -103.98 23.67
N HIS A 308 -70.91 -103.09 22.73
CA HIS A 308 -71.80 -102.65 21.66
C HIS A 308 -72.13 -103.78 20.66
N GLU A 309 -71.15 -104.61 20.30
CA GLU A 309 -71.38 -105.82 19.49
C GLU A 309 -72.32 -106.81 20.20
N ARG A 310 -72.20 -106.95 21.54
CA ARG A 310 -73.06 -107.82 22.37
C ARG A 310 -74.55 -107.44 22.31
N MET A 311 -74.88 -106.15 22.22
CA MET A 311 -76.27 -105.66 22.27
C MET A 311 -76.95 -105.50 20.90
N ARG A 312 -76.26 -105.81 19.79
CA ARG A 312 -76.80 -105.66 18.44
C ARG A 312 -77.67 -106.84 17.97
N ALA A 313 -77.82 -107.88 18.79
CA ALA A 313 -78.47 -109.14 18.44
C ALA A 313 -79.98 -109.23 18.77
N GLN A 314 -80.63 -108.15 19.22
CA GLN A 314 -82.03 -108.20 19.69
C GLN A 314 -82.91 -107.06 19.16
N ILE A 315 -84.01 -107.49 18.50
CA ILE A 315 -85.32 -106.82 18.31
C ILE A 315 -85.60 -106.05 16.99
N VAL A 316 -86.76 -106.44 16.45
CA VAL A 316 -87.56 -106.01 15.28
C VAL A 316 -89.03 -106.18 15.78
N GLU A 317 -90.07 -105.44 15.41
CA GLU A 317 -90.43 -104.82 14.13
C GLU A 317 -91.20 -103.46 14.28
N SER A 318 -91.85 -103.03 13.19
CA SER A 318 -92.84 -101.95 13.07
C SER A 318 -94.21 -102.35 13.70
N PRO A 319 -95.22 -101.45 13.86
CA PRO A 319 -95.97 -100.97 12.69
C PRO A 319 -96.47 -99.50 12.73
N GLU A 320 -96.42 -98.87 11.55
CA GLU A 320 -97.26 -97.74 11.19
C GLU A 320 -98.74 -98.12 11.04
N ALA A 321 -99.63 -97.10 11.05
CA ALA A 321 -100.90 -97.00 10.29
C ALA A 321 -102.07 -96.27 11.00
N ARG A 322 -101.82 -95.28 11.87
CA ARG A 322 -102.86 -94.33 12.35
C ARG A 322 -102.47 -92.84 12.39
N LYS A 323 -101.34 -92.43 11.80
CA LYS A 323 -100.85 -91.03 11.77
C LYS A 323 -101.25 -90.22 10.52
N ASN A 324 -101.53 -90.88 9.40
CA ASN A 324 -101.39 -90.28 8.07
C ASN A 324 -102.55 -89.36 7.58
N LYS A 325 -103.37 -88.82 8.49
CA LYS A 325 -104.41 -87.82 8.16
C LYS A 325 -104.32 -86.56 9.03
N THR A 326 -103.83 -86.69 10.27
CA THR A 326 -103.45 -85.57 11.14
C THR A 326 -102.09 -84.98 10.81
N GLU A 327 -101.22 -85.73 10.10
CA GLU A 327 -99.97 -85.19 9.56
C GLU A 327 -100.19 -84.24 8.39
N ASN A 328 -101.02 -84.58 7.39
CA ASN A 328 -101.16 -83.75 6.18
C ASN A 328 -101.60 -82.30 6.48
N MET A 329 -102.56 -82.09 7.38
CA MET A 329 -102.97 -80.72 7.76
C MET A 329 -101.87 -79.97 8.54
N LYS A 330 -101.08 -80.69 9.35
CA LYS A 330 -99.88 -80.13 10.00
C LYS A 330 -98.76 -79.86 9.00
N ALA A 331 -98.63 -80.65 7.93
CA ALA A 331 -97.65 -80.49 6.88
C ALA A 331 -97.92 -79.22 6.05
N THR A 332 -99.17 -78.94 5.67
CA THR A 332 -99.52 -77.71 4.93
C THR A 332 -99.22 -76.44 5.74
N VAL A 333 -99.56 -76.43 7.04
CA VAL A 333 -99.26 -75.28 7.92
C VAL A 333 -97.75 -75.15 8.21
N ARG A 334 -97.02 -76.26 8.34
CA ARG A 334 -95.55 -76.24 8.40
C ARG A 334 -94.94 -75.70 7.10
N LYS A 335 -95.46 -76.09 5.94
CA LYS A 335 -94.98 -75.64 4.62
C LYS A 335 -95.08 -74.13 4.47
N LEU A 336 -96.27 -73.55 4.73
CA LEU A 336 -96.48 -72.10 4.65
C LEU A 336 -95.66 -71.32 5.68
N LYS A 337 -95.44 -71.87 6.89
CA LYS A 337 -94.50 -71.27 7.87
C LYS A 337 -93.05 -71.35 7.39
N GLY A 338 -92.65 -72.46 6.78
CA GLY A 338 -91.32 -72.65 6.19
C GLY A 338 -91.06 -71.69 5.04
N GLU A 339 -91.97 -71.59 4.07
CA GLU A 339 -91.87 -70.65 2.94
C GLU A 339 -91.78 -69.18 3.42
N ARG A 340 -92.54 -68.81 4.47
CA ARG A 340 -92.44 -67.48 5.09
C ARG A 340 -91.09 -67.25 5.79
N GLN A 341 -90.59 -68.26 6.50
CA GLN A 341 -89.31 -68.17 7.20
C GLN A 341 -88.13 -68.13 6.22
N GLU A 342 -88.13 -68.96 5.19
CA GLU A 342 -87.13 -68.97 4.12
C GLU A 342 -87.09 -67.64 3.36
N THR A 343 -88.25 -67.00 3.15
CA THR A 343 -88.33 -65.64 2.57
C THR A 343 -87.72 -64.59 3.50
N ASN A 344 -87.93 -64.71 4.82
CA ASN A 344 -87.37 -63.80 5.81
C ASN A 344 -85.85 -63.98 5.99
N GLU A 345 -85.37 -65.22 5.95
CA GLU A 345 -83.94 -65.56 5.97
C GLU A 345 -83.22 -65.04 4.71
N LYS A 346 -83.85 -65.15 3.53
CA LYS A 346 -83.34 -64.52 2.29
C LYS A 346 -83.29 -62.99 2.42
N TRP A 347 -84.29 -62.36 3.04
CA TRP A 347 -84.30 -60.92 3.23
C TRP A 347 -83.19 -60.42 4.17
N GLU A 348 -83.02 -61.04 5.35
CA GLU A 348 -81.91 -60.69 6.24
C GLU A 348 -80.53 -61.00 5.59
N TYR A 349 -80.39 -62.09 4.83
CA TYR A 349 -79.18 -62.38 4.06
C TYR A 349 -78.83 -61.25 3.07
N TYR A 350 -79.80 -60.75 2.29
CA TYR A 350 -79.55 -59.63 1.38
C TYR A 350 -79.24 -58.33 2.14
N ARG A 351 -79.90 -58.10 3.28
CA ARG A 351 -79.68 -56.94 4.15
C ARG A 351 -78.27 -56.92 4.75
N GLU A 352 -77.80 -58.06 5.26
CA GLU A 352 -76.44 -58.23 5.78
C GLU A 352 -75.40 -57.99 4.68
N ARG A 353 -75.63 -58.53 3.47
CA ARG A 353 -74.74 -58.27 2.33
C ARG A 353 -74.68 -56.80 1.89
N ILE A 354 -75.79 -56.06 1.98
CA ILE A 354 -75.81 -54.62 1.73
C ILE A 354 -75.04 -53.86 2.83
N ALA A 355 -75.21 -54.24 4.09
CA ALA A 355 -74.46 -53.66 5.21
C ALA A 355 -72.94 -53.88 5.05
N VAL A 356 -72.51 -55.10 4.72
CA VAL A 356 -71.12 -55.42 4.39
C VAL A 356 -70.63 -54.56 3.20
N GLY A 357 -71.43 -54.42 2.14
CA GLY A 357 -71.08 -53.57 0.99
C GLY A 357 -70.71 -52.13 1.35
N SER A 358 -71.39 -51.54 2.35
CA SER A 358 -71.08 -50.18 2.84
C SER A 358 -69.73 -50.08 3.55
N MET A 359 -69.28 -51.14 4.23
CA MET A 359 -67.95 -51.22 4.84
C MET A 359 -66.86 -51.24 3.76
N TRP A 360 -67.01 -52.09 2.74
CA TRP A 360 -66.08 -52.17 1.61
C TRP A 360 -65.98 -50.85 0.83
N GLN A 361 -67.10 -50.14 0.64
CA GLN A 361 -67.09 -48.80 0.05
C GLN A 361 -66.22 -47.82 0.85
N THR A 362 -66.29 -47.87 2.18
CA THR A 362 -65.49 -47.02 3.08
C THR A 362 -64.01 -47.37 3.04
N GLU A 363 -63.66 -48.66 3.01
CA GLU A 363 -62.28 -49.12 2.85
C GLU A 363 -61.69 -48.68 1.50
N ILE A 364 -62.42 -48.85 0.40
CA ILE A 364 -62.02 -48.42 -0.95
C ILE A 364 -61.75 -46.91 -0.98
N GLN A 365 -62.61 -46.08 -0.38
CA GLN A 365 -62.35 -44.64 -0.24
C GLN A 365 -61.09 -44.34 0.59
N SER A 366 -60.80 -45.13 1.63
CA SER A 366 -59.57 -44.99 2.42
C SER A 366 -58.32 -45.31 1.60
N PHE A 367 -58.37 -46.34 0.74
CA PHE A 367 -57.27 -46.69 -0.15
C PHE A 367 -57.06 -45.62 -1.22
N LEU A 368 -58.14 -45.07 -1.79
CA LEU A 368 -58.06 -44.02 -2.81
C LEU A 368 -57.38 -42.75 -2.27
N LYS A 369 -57.68 -42.34 -1.02
CA LYS A 369 -56.97 -41.25 -0.33
C LYS A 369 -55.48 -41.57 -0.10
N LYS A 370 -55.13 -42.82 0.23
CA LYS A 370 -53.72 -43.24 0.39
C LYS A 370 -52.96 -43.17 -0.95
N PHE A 371 -53.58 -43.57 -2.06
CA PHE A 371 -52.99 -43.44 -3.39
C PHE A 371 -52.74 -41.97 -3.79
N GLN A 372 -53.72 -41.08 -3.57
CA GLN A 372 -53.54 -39.63 -3.81
C GLN A 372 -52.40 -39.04 -2.97
N ALA A 373 -52.26 -39.46 -1.71
CA ALA A 373 -51.15 -39.03 -0.86
C ALA A 373 -49.78 -39.56 -1.33
N LEU A 374 -49.73 -40.79 -1.86
CA LEU A 374 -48.52 -41.34 -2.49
C LEU A 374 -48.13 -40.59 -3.76
N GLU A 375 -49.09 -40.25 -4.60
CA GLU A 375 -48.88 -39.48 -5.84
C GLU A 375 -48.31 -38.09 -5.54
N ALA A 376 -48.90 -37.36 -4.59
CA ALA A 376 -48.37 -36.07 -4.12
C ALA A 376 -46.94 -36.18 -3.52
N ASN A 377 -46.62 -37.29 -2.86
CA ASN A 377 -45.28 -37.53 -2.33
C ASN A 377 -44.27 -37.90 -3.45
N MET A 378 -44.71 -38.60 -4.50
CA MET A 378 -43.90 -38.86 -5.69
C MET A 378 -43.57 -37.57 -6.44
N GLU A 379 -44.52 -36.64 -6.57
CA GLU A 379 -44.29 -35.33 -7.18
C GLU A 379 -43.30 -34.48 -6.36
N LYS A 380 -43.43 -34.48 -5.03
CA LYS A 380 -42.43 -33.85 -4.13
C LYS A 380 -41.05 -34.46 -4.29
N LYS A 381 -40.94 -35.79 -4.36
CA LYS A 381 -39.66 -36.49 -4.59
C LYS A 381 -39.04 -36.11 -5.94
N ALA A 382 -39.84 -35.97 -7.00
CA ALA A 382 -39.35 -35.53 -8.30
C ALA A 382 -38.73 -34.11 -8.23
N LYS A 383 -39.42 -33.17 -7.55
CA LYS A 383 -38.90 -31.80 -7.34
C LYS A 383 -37.59 -31.78 -6.54
N VAL A 384 -37.51 -32.55 -5.45
CA VAL A 384 -36.28 -32.69 -4.67
C VAL A 384 -35.12 -33.27 -5.50
N LEU A 385 -35.38 -34.23 -6.40
CA LEU A 385 -34.36 -34.77 -7.31
C LEU A 385 -33.88 -33.74 -8.34
N THR A 386 -34.77 -32.91 -8.88
CA THR A 386 -34.36 -31.79 -9.77
C THR A 386 -33.57 -30.72 -9.02
N ASP A 387 -33.92 -30.44 -7.76
CA ASP A 387 -33.15 -29.48 -6.95
C ASP A 387 -31.75 -30.03 -6.62
N ILE A 388 -31.63 -31.31 -6.26
CA ILE A 388 -30.34 -31.98 -6.03
C ILE A 388 -29.44 -31.90 -7.28
N THR A 389 -29.96 -32.23 -8.46
CA THR A 389 -29.18 -32.18 -9.72
C THR A 389 -28.74 -30.74 -10.04
N ASN A 390 -29.62 -29.75 -9.90
CA ASN A 390 -29.27 -28.34 -10.06
C ASN A 390 -28.16 -27.88 -9.07
N THR A 391 -28.19 -28.35 -7.81
CA THR A 391 -27.14 -28.03 -6.83
C THR A 391 -25.80 -28.70 -7.14
N ASP A 392 -25.81 -29.93 -7.68
CA ASP A 392 -24.58 -30.64 -8.07
C ASP A 392 -23.92 -29.98 -9.31
N GLU A 393 -24.73 -29.49 -10.26
CA GLU A 393 -24.24 -28.66 -11.37
C GLU A 393 -23.60 -27.35 -10.88
N GLN A 394 -24.17 -26.68 -9.87
CA GLN A 394 -23.57 -25.49 -9.28
C GLN A 394 -22.27 -25.80 -8.52
N VAL A 395 -22.21 -26.92 -7.78
CA VAL A 395 -21.01 -27.36 -7.07
C VAL A 395 -19.89 -27.74 -8.06
N THR A 396 -20.21 -28.43 -9.15
CA THR A 396 -19.22 -28.77 -10.18
C THR A 396 -18.71 -27.53 -10.92
N ALA A 397 -19.57 -26.56 -11.23
CA ALA A 397 -19.15 -25.27 -11.79
C ALA A 397 -18.22 -24.49 -10.83
N GLY A 398 -18.60 -24.33 -9.56
CA GLY A 398 -17.79 -23.65 -8.56
C GLY A 398 -16.43 -24.31 -8.32
N ASN A 399 -16.36 -25.64 -8.39
CA ASN A 399 -15.09 -26.38 -8.31
C ASN A 399 -14.17 -26.12 -9.52
N MET A 400 -14.72 -25.90 -10.72
CA MET A 400 -13.92 -25.51 -11.89
C MET A 400 -13.38 -24.08 -11.76
N GLU A 401 -14.18 -23.14 -11.28
CA GLU A 401 -13.74 -21.76 -11.00
C GLU A 401 -12.64 -21.72 -9.93
N LEU A 402 -12.81 -22.45 -8.82
CA LEU A 402 -11.83 -22.54 -7.75
C LEU A 402 -10.49 -23.11 -8.26
N LYS A 403 -10.52 -24.11 -9.15
CA LYS A 403 -9.33 -24.66 -9.82
C LYS A 403 -8.66 -23.63 -10.74
N ASN A 404 -9.43 -22.81 -11.46
CA ASN A 404 -8.88 -21.75 -12.30
C ASN A 404 -8.21 -20.65 -11.46
N LEU A 405 -8.87 -20.18 -10.40
CA LEU A 405 -8.32 -19.19 -9.47
C LEU A 405 -7.04 -19.69 -8.77
N ALA A 406 -6.99 -20.97 -8.39
CA ALA A 406 -5.78 -21.58 -7.84
C ALA A 406 -4.62 -21.57 -8.86
N ASN A 407 -4.89 -21.85 -10.15
CA ASN A 407 -3.88 -21.75 -11.19
C ASN A 407 -3.38 -20.30 -11.35
N GLU A 408 -4.29 -19.32 -11.41
CA GLU A 408 -3.93 -17.90 -11.47
C GLU A 408 -3.08 -17.45 -10.28
N GLU A 409 -3.42 -17.90 -9.06
CA GLU A 409 -2.65 -17.62 -7.85
C GLU A 409 -1.20 -18.17 -7.97
N THR A 410 -1.02 -19.39 -8.49
CA THR A 410 0.34 -19.93 -8.70
C THR A 410 1.13 -19.16 -9.76
N MET A 411 0.48 -18.68 -10.84
CA MET A 411 1.13 -17.85 -11.85
C MET A 411 1.50 -16.47 -11.28
N ALA A 412 0.63 -15.86 -10.47
CA ALA A 412 0.91 -14.61 -9.76
C ALA A 412 2.09 -14.75 -8.78
N LYS A 413 2.14 -15.84 -7.99
CA LYS A 413 3.28 -16.15 -7.09
C LYS A 413 4.60 -16.29 -7.84
N ARG A 414 4.62 -16.99 -8.99
CA ARG A 414 5.82 -17.09 -9.87
C ARG A 414 6.26 -15.73 -10.38
N ASN A 415 5.33 -14.90 -10.87
CA ASN A 415 5.61 -13.55 -11.32
C ASN A 415 6.16 -12.65 -10.21
N LEU A 416 5.61 -12.73 -8.99
CA LEU A 416 6.10 -11.99 -7.83
C LEU A 416 7.56 -12.35 -7.50
N ASN A 417 7.92 -13.63 -7.52
CA ASN A 417 9.28 -14.08 -7.25
C ASN A 417 10.28 -13.55 -8.30
N LEU A 418 9.93 -13.62 -9.59
CA LEU A 418 10.74 -13.02 -10.67
C LEU A 418 10.94 -11.51 -10.53
N LYS A 419 9.98 -10.80 -9.91
CA LYS A 419 10.12 -9.35 -9.62
C LYS A 419 11.00 -9.11 -8.39
N LYS A 420 10.87 -9.93 -7.33
CA LYS A 420 11.75 -9.89 -6.15
C LYS A 420 13.21 -10.13 -6.53
N GLU A 421 13.52 -11.15 -7.33
CA GLU A 421 14.88 -11.42 -7.82
C GLU A 421 15.47 -10.24 -8.61
N LYS A 422 14.67 -9.61 -9.48
CA LYS A 422 15.11 -8.43 -10.24
C LYS A 422 15.38 -7.24 -9.33
N LEU A 423 14.61 -7.06 -8.26
CA LEU A 423 14.83 -6.02 -7.26
C LEU A 423 16.14 -6.28 -6.50
N VAL A 424 16.39 -7.49 -6.02
CA VAL A 424 17.66 -7.87 -5.37
C VAL A 424 18.87 -7.63 -6.27
N LYS A 425 18.79 -8.01 -7.56
CA LYS A 425 19.87 -7.77 -8.54
C LYS A 425 20.13 -6.28 -8.78
N LEU A 426 19.08 -5.44 -8.80
CA LEU A 426 19.23 -3.98 -8.92
C LEU A 426 19.82 -3.37 -7.66
N ASP A 427 19.42 -3.84 -6.48
CA ASP A 427 19.90 -3.36 -5.19
C ASP A 427 21.39 -3.66 -4.97
N ILE A 428 21.83 -4.88 -5.30
CA ILE A 428 23.28 -5.24 -5.34
C ILE A 428 24.05 -4.31 -6.29
N LYS A 429 23.50 -4.01 -7.47
CA LYS A 429 24.14 -3.11 -8.44
C LYS A 429 24.20 -1.66 -7.95
N ILE A 430 23.22 -1.21 -7.17
CA ILE A 430 23.22 0.12 -6.55
C ILE A 430 24.26 0.20 -5.43
N ARG A 431 24.32 -0.80 -4.53
CA ARG A 431 25.32 -0.88 -3.46
C ARG A 431 26.74 -0.86 -4.01
N LYS A 432 27.04 -1.71 -5.00
CA LYS A 432 28.37 -1.70 -5.64
C LYS A 432 28.73 -0.34 -6.25
N LYS A 433 27.79 0.33 -6.93
CA LYS A 433 28.03 1.70 -7.44
C LYS A 433 28.30 2.74 -6.34
N HIS A 434 27.74 2.56 -5.15
CA HIS A 434 27.98 3.43 -4.00
C HIS A 434 29.38 3.16 -3.43
N GLU A 435 29.74 1.90 -3.24
CA GLU A 435 31.06 1.45 -2.79
C GLU A 435 32.17 1.93 -3.74
N ASP A 436 32.02 1.72 -5.06
CA ASP A 436 32.94 2.21 -6.09
C ASP A 436 33.08 3.75 -6.02
N GLY A 437 31.98 4.47 -5.74
CA GLY A 437 31.94 5.92 -5.61
C GLY A 437 32.62 6.46 -4.34
N ASP A 438 32.45 5.76 -3.21
CA ASP A 438 33.11 6.10 -1.95
C ASP A 438 34.62 5.84 -2.02
N ILE A 439 35.05 4.74 -2.63
CA ILE A 439 36.46 4.45 -2.91
C ILE A 439 37.07 5.56 -3.77
N HIS A 440 36.38 6.00 -4.83
CA HIS A 440 36.85 7.10 -5.67
C HIS A 440 36.95 8.43 -4.90
N LYS A 441 35.91 8.76 -4.11
CA LYS A 441 35.89 9.95 -3.24
C LYS A 441 37.08 9.94 -2.27
N GLN A 442 37.36 8.82 -1.63
CA GLN A 442 38.48 8.66 -0.70
C GLN A 442 39.83 8.88 -1.40
N SER A 443 40.01 8.28 -2.58
CA SER A 443 41.22 8.46 -3.41
C SER A 443 41.45 9.94 -3.81
N VAL A 444 40.38 10.67 -4.13
CA VAL A 444 40.45 12.11 -4.43
C VAL A 444 40.80 12.92 -3.18
N ILE A 445 40.23 12.60 -2.01
CA ILE A 445 40.57 13.26 -0.74
C ILE A 445 42.06 13.08 -0.40
N GLU A 446 42.60 11.87 -0.55
CA GLU A 446 44.03 11.60 -0.37
C GLU A 446 44.90 12.38 -1.36
N ALA A 447 44.49 12.48 -2.63
CA ALA A 447 45.21 13.29 -3.61
C ALA A 447 45.21 14.79 -3.24
N CYS A 448 44.07 15.33 -2.78
CA CYS A 448 43.97 16.70 -2.29
C CYS A 448 44.83 16.93 -1.03
N ASN A 449 44.89 15.97 -0.10
CA ASN A 449 45.76 16.03 1.07
C ASN A 449 47.24 16.10 0.68
N ARG A 450 47.70 15.20 -0.22
CA ARG A 450 49.07 15.22 -0.77
C ARG A 450 49.43 16.54 -1.48
N ILE A 451 48.47 17.18 -2.15
CA ILE A 451 48.67 18.50 -2.78
C ILE A 451 48.76 19.60 -1.71
N ARG A 452 47.93 19.55 -0.66
CA ARG A 452 47.97 20.50 0.45
C ARG A 452 49.31 20.44 1.19
N GLU A 453 49.77 19.25 1.55
CA GLU A 453 51.08 19.02 2.20
C GLU A 453 52.24 19.61 1.38
N LYS A 454 52.26 19.35 0.06
CA LYS A 454 53.26 19.94 -0.85
C LYS A 454 53.19 21.47 -0.90
N ARG A 455 51.99 22.05 -0.85
CA ARG A 455 51.79 23.50 -0.82
C ARG A 455 52.25 24.12 0.50
N GLU A 456 51.98 23.46 1.62
CA GLU A 456 52.42 23.89 2.95
C GLU A 456 53.95 23.88 3.05
N ALA A 457 54.60 22.82 2.57
CA ALA A 457 56.07 22.75 2.48
C ALA A 457 56.66 23.86 1.59
N ALA A 458 56.07 24.11 0.40
CA ALA A 458 56.50 25.18 -0.49
C ALA A 458 56.30 26.58 0.12
N ASN A 459 55.18 26.81 0.83
CA ASN A 459 54.94 28.05 1.57
C ASN A 459 55.98 28.26 2.68
N GLY A 460 56.38 27.20 3.39
CA GLY A 460 57.46 27.26 4.38
C GLY A 460 58.80 27.70 3.79
N ILE A 461 59.17 27.15 2.62
CA ILE A 461 60.37 27.55 1.88
C ILE A 461 60.26 29.02 1.42
N LEU A 462 59.11 29.44 0.89
CA LEU A 462 58.89 30.83 0.47
C LEU A 462 58.98 31.81 1.64
N PHE A 463 58.38 31.48 2.79
CA PHE A 463 58.46 32.31 4.00
C PHE A 463 59.91 32.47 4.50
N GLN A 464 60.69 31.40 4.48
CA GLN A 464 62.11 31.44 4.82
C GLN A 464 62.92 32.30 3.83
N LYS A 465 62.61 32.22 2.53
CA LYS A 465 63.25 33.07 1.51
C LYS A 465 62.85 34.54 1.63
N GLU A 466 61.59 34.85 1.94
CA GLU A 466 61.13 36.22 2.21
C GLU A 466 61.90 36.82 3.40
N LYS A 467 62.10 36.05 4.47
CA LYS A 467 62.91 36.45 5.64
C LYS A 467 64.37 36.72 5.27
N GLU A 468 64.98 35.87 4.44
CA GLU A 468 66.34 36.07 3.92
C GLU A 468 66.46 37.32 3.03
N ILE A 469 65.46 37.60 2.20
CA ILE A 469 65.37 38.82 1.37
C ILE A 469 65.27 40.06 2.26
N GLN A 470 64.43 40.05 3.29
CA GLN A 470 64.31 41.16 4.24
C GLN A 470 65.61 41.42 5.00
N GLN A 471 66.28 40.37 5.49
CA GLN A 471 67.59 40.50 6.13
C GLN A 471 68.66 41.05 5.18
N THR A 472 68.66 40.60 3.93
CA THR A 472 69.59 41.09 2.90
C THR A 472 69.33 42.57 2.60
N ARG A 473 68.08 42.98 2.39
CA ARG A 473 67.71 44.40 2.19
C ARG A 473 68.17 45.30 3.34
N LEU A 474 68.01 44.86 4.59
CA LEU A 474 68.49 45.60 5.77
C LEU A 474 70.03 45.73 5.78
N ARG A 475 70.77 44.69 5.40
CA ARG A 475 72.24 44.76 5.26
C ARG A 475 72.66 45.71 4.14
N THR A 476 72.02 45.64 2.97
CA THR A 476 72.29 46.54 1.85
C THR A 476 72.06 48.00 2.23
N LYS A 477 70.97 48.32 2.96
CA LYS A 477 70.70 49.69 3.42
C LYS A 477 71.83 50.23 4.32
N ARG A 478 72.27 49.44 5.31
CA ARG A 478 73.39 49.82 6.19
C ARG A 478 74.71 50.02 5.44
N LEU A 479 74.97 49.22 4.41
CA LEU A 479 76.17 49.37 3.58
C LEU A 479 76.13 50.64 2.72
N ILE A 480 74.94 51.03 2.23
CA ILE A 480 74.75 52.31 1.52
C ILE A 480 74.96 53.48 2.48
N GLU A 481 74.29 53.46 3.64
CA GLU A 481 74.44 54.48 4.70
C GLU A 481 75.92 54.66 5.07
N HIS A 482 76.63 53.57 5.34
CA HIS A 482 78.06 53.62 5.67
C HIS A 482 78.96 54.09 4.51
N SER A 483 78.62 53.74 3.26
CA SER A 483 79.35 54.24 2.09
C SER A 483 79.13 55.73 1.84
N GLU A 484 77.96 56.27 2.21
CA GLU A 484 77.66 57.70 2.15
C GLU A 484 78.41 58.47 3.25
N GLU A 485 78.48 57.91 4.48
CA GLU A 485 79.33 58.42 5.58
C GLU A 485 80.80 58.51 5.16
N GLN A 486 81.39 57.41 4.68
CA GLN A 486 82.80 57.39 4.23
C GLN A 486 83.06 58.36 3.07
N LYS A 487 82.09 58.50 2.14
CA LYS A 487 82.20 59.47 1.04
C LYS A 487 82.20 60.91 1.57
N ALA A 488 81.39 61.23 2.57
CA ALA A 488 81.38 62.54 3.21
C ALA A 488 82.69 62.82 3.96
N GLU A 489 83.26 61.82 4.65
CA GLU A 489 84.57 61.92 5.31
C GLU A 489 85.70 62.22 4.31
N VAL A 490 85.77 61.47 3.21
CA VAL A 490 86.75 61.71 2.13
C VAL A 490 86.57 63.09 1.49
N GLN A 491 85.33 63.53 1.28
CA GLN A 491 85.05 64.87 0.76
C GLN A 491 85.50 65.97 1.74
N ALA A 492 85.32 65.79 3.05
CA ALA A 492 85.82 66.72 4.06
C ALA A 492 87.36 66.79 4.09
N ILE A 493 88.04 65.64 3.92
CA ILE A 493 89.51 65.59 3.80
C ILE A 493 89.99 66.33 2.53
N ILE A 494 89.34 66.10 1.38
CA ILE A 494 89.66 66.80 0.13
C ILE A 494 89.48 68.31 0.27
N ALA A 495 88.36 68.77 0.84
CA ALA A 495 88.11 70.19 1.09
C ALA A 495 89.15 70.79 2.07
N GLY A 496 89.57 70.02 3.08
CA GLY A 496 90.66 70.39 3.99
C GLY A 496 92.00 70.59 3.26
N PHE A 497 92.38 69.65 2.38
CA PHE A 497 93.58 69.79 1.53
C PHE A 497 93.49 70.98 0.58
N GLN A 498 92.34 71.20 -0.06
CA GLN A 498 92.12 72.37 -0.94
C GLN A 498 92.30 73.69 -0.18
N SER A 499 91.67 73.85 1.00
CA SER A 499 91.86 75.05 1.83
C SER A 499 93.31 75.20 2.33
N GLY A 500 94.01 74.10 2.62
CA GLY A 500 95.43 74.11 2.96
C GLY A 500 96.31 74.60 1.78
N LEU A 501 96.03 74.11 0.57
CA LEU A 501 96.72 74.50 -0.66
C LEU A 501 96.48 75.98 -1.00
N GLU A 502 95.24 76.46 -0.89
CA GLU A 502 94.87 77.86 -1.07
C GLU A 502 95.61 78.78 -0.08
N LYS A 503 95.67 78.40 1.20
CA LYS A 503 96.44 79.13 2.24
C LYS A 503 97.94 79.14 1.93
N TYR A 504 98.49 78.04 1.43
CA TYR A 504 99.89 77.96 1.02
C TYR A 504 100.18 78.85 -0.20
N HIS A 505 99.33 78.79 -1.24
CA HIS A 505 99.43 79.68 -2.40
C HIS A 505 99.30 81.16 -2.02
N ALA A 506 98.34 81.52 -1.16
CA ALA A 506 98.20 82.87 -0.65
C ALA A 506 99.43 83.33 0.16
N SER A 507 100.07 82.42 0.91
CA SER A 507 101.30 82.70 1.65
C SER A 507 102.52 82.88 0.73
N LEU A 508 102.62 82.10 -0.36
CA LEU A 508 103.64 82.30 -1.40
C LEU A 508 103.47 83.63 -2.15
N ILE A 509 102.24 84.01 -2.46
CA ILE A 509 101.92 85.33 -3.07
C ILE A 509 102.36 86.44 -2.11
N ARG A 510 101.97 86.36 -0.83
CA ARG A 510 102.34 87.34 0.19
C ARG A 510 103.86 87.45 0.39
N ALA A 511 104.58 86.33 0.46
CA ALA A 511 106.04 86.31 0.56
C ALA A 511 106.72 86.91 -0.69
N LYS A 512 106.15 86.71 -1.88
CA LYS A 512 106.61 87.35 -3.13
C LYS A 512 106.37 88.87 -3.09
N GLU A 513 105.21 89.32 -2.63
CA GLU A 513 104.88 90.74 -2.47
C GLU A 513 105.79 91.43 -1.45
N GLU A 514 106.04 90.80 -0.30
CA GLU A 514 107.00 91.24 0.72
C GLU A 514 108.44 91.29 0.17
N GLY A 515 108.84 90.29 -0.63
CA GLY A 515 110.11 90.25 -1.33
C GLY A 515 110.29 91.41 -2.32
N VAL A 516 109.27 91.68 -3.14
CA VAL A 516 109.24 92.82 -4.07
C VAL A 516 109.27 94.16 -3.33
N ALA A 517 108.52 94.30 -2.24
CA ALA A 517 108.54 95.51 -1.40
C ALA A 517 109.92 95.73 -0.75
N SER A 518 110.59 94.66 -0.32
CA SER A 518 111.95 94.70 0.23
C SER A 518 113.02 95.02 -0.83
N GLN A 519 112.85 94.52 -2.07
CA GLN A 519 113.65 94.94 -3.22
C GLN A 519 113.44 96.41 -3.58
N SER A 520 112.19 96.91 -3.59
CA SER A 520 111.89 98.32 -3.83
C SER A 520 112.56 99.22 -2.79
N LYS A 521 112.46 98.87 -1.49
CA LYS A 521 113.16 99.58 -0.42
C LYS A 521 114.69 99.61 -0.63
N LYS A 522 115.31 98.49 -1.02
CA LYS A 522 116.75 98.46 -1.37
C LYS A 522 117.10 99.32 -2.58
N ILE A 523 116.24 99.35 -3.61
CA ILE A 523 116.42 100.21 -4.79
C ILE A 523 116.31 101.70 -4.40
N ASP A 524 115.37 102.06 -3.53
CA ASP A 524 115.18 103.45 -3.11
C ASP A 524 116.26 103.92 -2.12
N ASP A 525 116.79 103.04 -1.26
CA ASP A 525 117.99 103.32 -0.47
C ASP A 525 119.26 103.43 -1.33
N LEU A 526 119.36 102.70 -2.45
CA LEU A 526 120.44 102.86 -3.43
C LEU A 526 120.32 104.19 -4.19
N LYS A 527 119.10 104.63 -4.56
CA LYS A 527 118.87 105.98 -5.12
C LYS A 527 119.28 107.07 -4.12
N ARG A 528 118.83 106.98 -2.86
CA ARG A 528 119.23 107.90 -1.77
C ARG A 528 120.74 107.95 -1.50
N LYS A 529 121.48 106.87 -1.78
CA LYS A 529 122.96 106.85 -1.72
C LYS A 529 123.63 107.45 -2.96
N ARG A 530 122.94 107.51 -4.10
CA ARG A 530 123.41 108.18 -5.32
C ARG A 530 123.23 109.69 -5.22
N ASP A 531 122.10 110.14 -4.69
CA ASP A 531 121.73 111.56 -4.61
C ASP A 531 122.45 112.32 -3.45
N LYS A 532 123.40 111.65 -2.77
CA LYS A 532 124.35 112.26 -1.80
C LYS A 532 125.78 112.39 -2.36
N ARG A 533 125.94 112.41 -3.69
CA ARG A 533 127.22 112.64 -4.40
C ARG A 533 127.14 113.77 -5.43
N CYS A 534 126.29 114.76 -5.20
CA CYS A 534 126.29 116.06 -5.88
C CYS A 534 126.20 117.14 -4.80
#